data_AF-A0A378WAD3-F1
#
_entry.id   AF-A0A378WAD3-F1
#
_cell.length_a   1.000
_cell.length_b   1.000
_cell.length_c   1.000
_cell.angle_alpha   90.00
_cell.angle_beta   90.00
_cell.angle_gamma   90.00
#
_symmetry.space_group_name_H-M   'P 1'
#
loop_
_entity.id
_entity.type
_entity.pdbx_description
1 polymer ?
#
loop_
_entity_poly.entity_id
_entity_poly.type
_entity_poly.pdbx_seq_one_letter_code
_entity_poly.pdbx_strand_id
1 'polypeptide(L)'
;MKAVFVELPPFERFRADYFSSEEYRAFQNELIANPEKGDVIQGTGGLRKIRVADSKRGKGKRGGSRVIYYWAVSRAVFLLFTVYGKNVKDDLSPSEKRYFPPCFITSRKITMSERNLFEELKEGLEAAEQYLQGKITLRAIEAEIPENGAAAISPEEIRAIRESLNFSQAVFARKLRCSVRTYQGWEQGKTRPNPQAALLLRMVQKSPKTFKTIAAL
;
A
#
# COMPACT_ATOMS: atom_id res chain seq x y z
N MET A 1 -0.05 10.89 12.10
CA MET A 1 1.17 10.11 11.75
C MET A 1 1.62 10.56 10.37
N LYS A 2 2.90 10.50 10.01
CA LYS A 2 3.37 10.90 8.67
C LYS A 2 3.80 9.67 7.89
N ALA A 3 3.46 9.61 6.61
CA ALA A 3 4.02 8.66 5.66
C ALA A 3 4.96 9.41 4.73
N VAL A 4 6.08 8.79 4.36
CA VAL A 4 7.04 9.38 3.43
C VAL A 4 7.03 8.59 2.13
N PHE A 5 6.84 9.28 1.00
CA PHE A 5 6.96 8.70 -0.33
C PHE A 5 8.32 9.05 -0.90
N VAL A 6 9.15 8.05 -1.14
CA VAL A 6 10.48 8.22 -1.73
C VAL A 6 10.44 7.74 -3.16
N GLU A 7 10.70 8.64 -4.10
CA GLU A 7 10.80 8.34 -5.52
C GLU A 7 12.20 7.78 -5.82
N LEU A 8 12.27 6.53 -6.26
CA LEU A 8 13.54 5.95 -6.73
C LEU A 8 13.84 6.43 -8.15
N PRO A 9 15.12 6.43 -8.59
CA PRO A 9 15.50 7.04 -9.86
C PRO A 9 14.68 6.58 -11.08
N PRO A 10 14.34 5.29 -11.26
CA PRO A 10 13.49 4.87 -12.36
C PRO A 10 12.07 5.46 -12.26
N PHE A 11 11.48 5.50 -11.06
CA PHE A 11 10.16 6.09 -10.87
C PHE A 11 10.17 7.57 -11.20
N GLU A 12 11.12 8.34 -10.69
CA GLU A 12 11.24 9.77 -10.95
C GLU A 12 11.34 10.07 -12.46
N ARG A 13 12.18 9.30 -13.18
CA ARG A 13 12.37 9.45 -14.63
C ARG A 13 11.07 9.30 -15.42
N PHE A 14 10.22 8.35 -15.03
CA PHE A 14 9.00 8.03 -15.80
C PHE A 14 7.73 8.64 -15.23
N ARG A 15 7.74 9.17 -14.00
CA ARG A 15 6.54 9.65 -13.29
C ARG A 15 5.71 10.63 -14.13
N ALA A 16 6.35 11.60 -14.78
CA ALA A 16 5.65 12.63 -15.55
C ALA A 16 4.85 12.08 -16.75
N ASP A 17 5.33 10.98 -17.34
CA ASP A 17 4.71 10.32 -18.50
C ASP A 17 3.40 9.64 -18.13
N TYR A 18 3.27 9.19 -16.87
CA TYR A 18 2.13 8.40 -16.39
C TYR A 18 1.23 9.13 -15.41
N PHE A 19 1.70 10.21 -14.77
CA PHE A 19 0.96 10.93 -13.74
C PHE A 19 0.98 12.45 -13.98
N SER A 20 -0.18 13.08 -13.89
CA SER A 20 -0.30 14.49 -13.53
C SER A 20 -0.01 14.67 -12.02
N SER A 21 0.24 15.90 -11.59
CA SER A 21 0.45 16.19 -10.17
C SER A 21 -0.77 15.82 -9.31
N GLU A 22 -1.99 15.98 -9.84
CA GLU A 22 -3.23 15.62 -9.17
C GLU A 22 -3.43 14.10 -9.09
N GLU A 23 -3.18 13.39 -10.20
CA GLU A 23 -3.25 11.92 -10.22
C GLU A 23 -2.23 11.29 -9.29
N TYR A 24 -1.01 11.86 -9.23
CA TYR A 24 0.02 11.38 -8.32
C TYR A 24 -0.38 11.58 -6.86
N ARG A 25 -0.96 12.73 -6.51
CA ARG A 25 -1.47 12.98 -5.16
C ARG A 25 -2.63 12.05 -4.81
N ALA A 26 -3.53 11.77 -5.76
CA ALA A 26 -4.61 10.81 -5.57
C ALA A 26 -4.08 9.40 -5.32
N PHE A 27 -3.05 8.98 -6.07
CA PHE A 27 -2.36 7.71 -5.88
C PHE A 27 -1.68 7.61 -4.50
N GLN A 28 -1.01 8.69 -4.04
CA GLN A 28 -0.43 8.73 -2.70
C GLN A 28 -1.50 8.58 -1.61
N ASN A 29 -2.62 9.29 -1.73
CA ASN A 29 -3.74 9.17 -0.79
C ASN A 29 -4.33 7.75 -0.75
N GLU A 30 -4.41 7.09 -1.91
CA GLU A 30 -4.87 5.70 -2.02
C GLU A 30 -3.93 4.73 -1.29
N LEU A 31 -2.62 4.91 -1.42
CA LEU A 31 -1.62 4.12 -0.69
C LEU A 31 -1.60 4.42 0.81
N ILE A 32 -1.81 5.66 1.22
CA ILE A 32 -1.96 6.01 2.65
C ILE A 32 -3.17 5.29 3.26
N ALA A 33 -4.30 5.27 2.54
CA ALA A 33 -5.53 4.63 2.99
C ALA A 33 -5.41 3.10 3.03
N ASN A 34 -4.68 2.50 2.08
CA ASN A 34 -4.44 1.06 2.07
C ASN A 34 -2.98 0.76 1.64
N PRO A 35 -2.03 0.75 2.60
CA PRO A 35 -0.61 0.51 2.30
C PRO A 35 -0.30 -0.86 1.70
N GLU A 36 -1.18 -1.84 1.91
CA GLU A 36 -1.05 -3.22 1.41
C GLU A 36 -1.76 -3.42 0.05
N LYS A 37 -2.23 -2.35 -0.60
CA LYS A 37 -2.95 -2.45 -1.87
C LYS A 37 -2.07 -2.92 -3.04
N GLY A 38 -2.59 -3.86 -3.81
CA GLY A 38 -1.90 -4.44 -4.97
C GLY A 38 -1.30 -5.81 -4.67
N ASP A 39 -0.93 -6.48 -5.75
CA ASP A 39 -0.51 -7.89 -5.72
C ASP A 39 0.95 -8.00 -5.26
N VAL A 40 1.21 -8.85 -4.28
CA VAL A 40 2.59 -9.16 -3.87
C VAL A 40 3.28 -9.96 -4.98
N ILE A 41 4.41 -9.45 -5.47
CA ILE A 41 5.24 -10.16 -6.42
C ILE A 41 5.98 -11.27 -5.65
N GLN A 42 5.65 -12.52 -5.96
CA GLN A 42 6.22 -13.66 -5.27
C GLN A 42 7.72 -13.78 -5.54
N GLY A 43 8.49 -14.07 -4.49
CA GLY A 43 9.94 -14.24 -4.59
C GLY A 43 10.75 -12.95 -4.58
N THR A 44 10.14 -11.77 -4.35
CA THR A 44 10.86 -10.48 -4.36
C THR A 44 10.86 -9.76 -3.02
N GLY A 45 10.83 -10.49 -1.90
CA GLY A 45 10.96 -9.90 -0.56
C GLY A 45 9.85 -8.94 -0.14
N GLY A 46 8.71 -8.90 -0.85
CA GLY A 46 7.55 -8.06 -0.49
C GLY A 46 7.25 -6.88 -1.40
N LEU A 47 7.88 -6.76 -2.58
CA LEU A 47 7.45 -5.80 -3.60
C LEU A 47 5.98 -6.03 -3.98
N ARG A 48 5.24 -4.93 -4.16
CA ARG A 48 3.83 -4.92 -4.54
C ARG A 48 3.64 -4.25 -5.89
N LYS A 49 2.74 -4.82 -6.69
CA LYS A 49 2.31 -4.28 -7.99
C LYS A 49 0.87 -3.77 -7.88
N ILE A 50 0.69 -2.47 -8.03
CA ILE A 50 -0.64 -1.83 -8.05
C ILE A 50 -0.96 -1.33 -9.46
N ARG A 51 -2.20 -1.54 -9.91
CA ARG A 51 -2.73 -0.99 -11.15
C ARG A 51 -3.41 0.35 -10.84
N VAL A 52 -2.99 1.40 -11.53
CA VAL A 52 -3.53 2.75 -11.38
C VAL A 52 -4.24 3.14 -12.67
N ALA A 53 -5.41 3.76 -12.55
CA ALA A 53 -6.12 4.29 -13.71
C ALA A 53 -5.31 5.45 -14.31
N ASP A 54 -4.96 5.32 -15.58
CA ASP A 54 -4.34 6.40 -16.36
C ASP A 54 -5.48 7.25 -16.95
N SER A 55 -5.65 8.50 -16.49
CA SER A 55 -6.68 9.39 -17.02
C SER A 55 -6.19 10.21 -18.22
N LYS A 56 -4.88 10.28 -18.47
CA LYS A 56 -4.29 10.99 -19.63
C LYS A 56 -4.51 10.25 -20.95
N ARG A 57 -4.60 8.92 -20.95
CA ARG A 57 -4.91 8.14 -22.17
C ARG A 57 -6.41 7.97 -22.36
N GLY A 58 -7.07 9.05 -22.81
CA GLY A 58 -8.49 9.05 -23.15
C GLY A 58 -8.89 7.90 -24.10
N LYS A 59 -9.54 6.85 -23.54
CA LYS A 59 -10.54 5.94 -24.14
C LYS A 59 -10.67 4.68 -23.27
N GLY A 60 -11.59 4.72 -22.30
CA GLY A 60 -12.09 3.54 -21.58
C GLY A 60 -11.11 2.83 -20.63
N LYS A 61 -11.65 1.91 -19.80
CA LYS A 61 -10.96 1.14 -18.73
C LYS A 61 -9.85 0.17 -19.21
N ARG A 62 -9.12 0.45 -20.30
CA ARG A 62 -8.19 -0.50 -20.94
C ARG A 62 -6.70 -0.07 -20.97
N GLY A 63 -6.33 1.08 -20.41
CA GLY A 63 -4.97 1.63 -20.52
C GLY A 63 -4.20 1.88 -19.22
N GLY A 64 -4.54 1.25 -18.09
CA GLY A 64 -3.96 1.60 -16.78
C GLY A 64 -2.43 1.42 -16.63
N SER A 65 -1.81 2.34 -15.90
CA SER A 65 -0.42 2.31 -15.44
C SER A 65 -0.23 1.27 -14.34
N ARG A 66 0.97 0.74 -14.19
CA ARG A 66 1.37 -0.15 -13.08
C ARG A 66 2.48 0.54 -12.31
N VAL A 67 2.37 0.52 -10.99
CA VAL A 67 3.44 0.97 -10.10
C VAL A 67 3.93 -0.21 -9.29
N ILE A 68 5.26 -0.37 -9.20
CA ILE A 68 5.90 -1.27 -8.24
C ILE A 68 6.40 -0.44 -7.07
N TYR A 69 6.05 -0.87 -5.86
CA TYR A 69 6.47 -0.19 -4.64
C TYR A 69 6.77 -1.18 -3.51
N TYR A 70 7.46 -0.69 -2.49
CA TYR A 70 7.68 -1.39 -1.22
C TYR A 70 7.15 -0.55 -0.06
N TRP A 71 6.43 -1.18 0.87
CA TRP A 71 5.94 -0.54 2.09
C TRP A 71 6.79 -0.93 3.30
N ALA A 72 7.68 -0.03 3.73
CA ALA A 72 8.53 -0.21 4.89
C ALA A 72 7.79 0.18 6.17
N VAL A 73 7.04 -0.78 6.73
CA VAL A 73 6.15 -0.59 7.89
C VAL A 73 6.86 0.10 9.07
N SER A 74 8.07 -0.33 9.43
CA SER A 74 8.80 0.18 10.60
C SER A 74 9.23 1.65 10.47
N ARG A 75 9.36 2.16 9.24
CA ARG A 75 9.77 3.54 8.96
C ARG A 75 8.63 4.41 8.45
N ALA A 76 7.45 3.84 8.21
CA ALA A 76 6.34 4.49 7.51
C ALA A 76 6.75 5.09 6.15
N VAL A 77 7.61 4.39 5.41
CA VAL A 77 8.15 4.83 4.10
C VAL A 77 7.61 3.97 2.96
N PHE A 78 7.07 4.60 1.93
CA PHE A 78 6.81 4.00 0.63
C PHE A 78 8.02 4.24 -0.29
N LEU A 79 8.67 3.16 -0.73
CA LEU A 79 9.70 3.22 -1.77
C LEU A 79 9.04 2.97 -3.12
N LEU A 80 8.96 3.99 -3.97
CA LEU A 80 8.36 3.89 -5.30
C LEU A 80 9.45 3.49 -6.30
N PHE A 81 9.44 2.24 -6.76
CA PHE A 81 10.51 1.69 -7.62
C PHE A 81 10.39 2.16 -9.06
N THR A 82 9.25 1.92 -9.69
CA THR A 82 9.04 2.27 -11.10
C THR A 82 7.55 2.31 -11.46
N VAL A 83 7.22 3.09 -12.49
CA VAL A 83 5.90 3.16 -13.11
C VAL A 83 5.99 2.80 -14.60
N TYR A 84 5.12 1.91 -15.06
CA TYR A 84 5.12 1.47 -16.46
C TYR A 84 3.72 1.16 -17.00
N GLY A 85 3.55 1.35 -18.31
CA GLY A 85 2.31 1.02 -19.02
C GLY A 85 2.23 -0.45 -19.43
N LYS A 86 1.08 -0.85 -20.01
CA LYS A 86 0.84 -2.22 -20.50
C LYS A 86 1.84 -2.70 -21.55
N ASN A 87 2.52 -1.80 -22.25
CA ASN A 87 3.41 -2.12 -23.36
C ASN A 87 4.82 -2.53 -22.91
N VAL A 88 5.11 -2.50 -21.60
CA VAL A 88 6.39 -2.92 -21.03
C VAL A 88 6.22 -4.36 -20.50
N LYS A 89 7.08 -5.28 -20.94
CA LYS A 89 7.08 -6.66 -20.43
C LYS A 89 7.44 -6.65 -18.94
N ASP A 90 6.59 -7.28 -18.11
CA ASP A 90 6.73 -7.32 -16.66
C ASP A 90 7.02 -8.72 -16.10
N ASP A 91 7.35 -9.68 -16.97
CA ASP A 91 7.70 -11.04 -16.60
C ASP A 91 9.11 -11.09 -16.02
N LEU A 92 9.21 -11.09 -14.68
CA LEU A 92 10.45 -11.41 -13.98
C LEU A 92 10.72 -12.91 -14.06
N SER A 93 11.84 -13.29 -14.67
CA SER A 93 12.31 -14.67 -14.72
C SER A 93 12.60 -15.22 -13.31
N PRO A 94 12.59 -16.55 -13.12
CA PRO A 94 12.92 -17.16 -11.84
C PRO A 94 14.30 -16.76 -11.30
N SER A 95 15.28 -16.57 -12.19
CA SER A 95 16.63 -16.09 -11.86
C SER A 95 16.65 -14.64 -11.40
N GLU A 96 15.85 -13.77 -12.02
CA GLU A 96 15.75 -12.35 -11.66
C GLU A 96 15.04 -12.16 -10.32
N LYS A 97 14.02 -12.97 -10.02
CA LYS A 97 13.36 -12.95 -8.71
C LYS A 97 14.32 -13.26 -7.57
N ARG A 98 15.27 -14.18 -7.77
CA ARG A 98 16.30 -14.51 -6.77
C ARG A 98 17.24 -13.34 -6.44
N TYR A 99 17.35 -12.34 -7.31
CA TYR A 99 18.13 -11.12 -7.05
C TYR A 99 17.47 -10.20 -5.99
N PHE A 100 16.21 -10.46 -5.62
CA PHE A 100 15.50 -9.77 -4.55
C PHE A 100 15.34 -10.66 -3.30
N PRO A 101 16.44 -11.17 -2.70
CA PRO A 101 16.37 -11.99 -1.49
C PRO A 101 15.90 -11.14 -0.29
N PRO A 102 15.48 -11.78 0.82
CA PRO A 102 15.08 -11.08 2.05
C PRO A 102 16.19 -10.23 2.71
N CYS A 103 17.42 -10.21 2.17
CA CYS A 103 18.49 -9.32 2.61
C CYS A 103 19.58 -9.18 1.51
N PHE A 104 19.81 -7.95 1.06
CA PHE A 104 21.03 -7.29 0.51
C PHE A 104 21.95 -7.94 -0.58
N ILE A 105 22.27 -7.06 -1.57
CA ILE A 105 23.47 -6.86 -2.43
C ILE A 105 23.74 -7.78 -3.66
N THR A 106 23.92 -7.17 -4.85
CA THR A 106 25.21 -7.13 -5.61
C THR A 106 25.20 -6.24 -6.87
N SER A 107 25.97 -5.14 -6.82
CA SER A 107 26.16 -4.19 -7.93
C SER A 107 26.60 -4.82 -9.25
N ARG A 108 25.96 -4.42 -10.35
CA ARG A 108 26.58 -4.50 -11.68
C ARG A 108 25.93 -3.51 -12.66
N LYS A 109 26.75 -2.68 -13.29
CA LYS A 109 26.37 -1.75 -14.38
C LYS A 109 25.73 -2.51 -15.54
N ILE A 110 24.63 -1.99 -16.08
CA ILE A 110 24.05 -2.46 -17.35
C ILE A 110 23.68 -1.25 -18.23
N THR A 111 24.02 -1.41 -19.51
CA THR A 111 23.90 -0.50 -20.65
C THR A 111 22.47 -0.41 -21.21
N MET A 112 22.11 0.76 -21.75
CA MET A 112 20.75 1.05 -22.27
C MET A 112 20.49 0.49 -23.68
N SER A 113 19.49 -0.38 -23.82
CA SER A 113 18.50 -0.39 -24.92
C SER A 113 17.33 -1.31 -24.58
N GLU A 114 16.11 -0.92 -24.99
CA GLU A 114 14.79 -1.45 -24.57
C GLU A 114 14.54 -1.36 -23.06
N ARG A 115 13.34 -0.87 -22.68
CA ARG A 115 12.98 -0.64 -21.28
C ARG A 115 12.94 -1.97 -20.52
N ASN A 116 13.97 -2.25 -19.72
CA ASN A 116 14.11 -3.49 -18.97
C ASN A 116 13.67 -3.29 -17.52
N LEU A 117 12.53 -3.87 -17.16
CA LEU A 117 11.95 -3.74 -15.82
C LEU A 117 12.89 -4.27 -14.72
N PHE A 118 13.66 -5.33 -15.00
CA PHE A 118 14.59 -5.88 -14.02
C PHE A 118 15.71 -4.90 -13.68
N GLU A 119 16.30 -4.25 -14.69
CA GLU A 119 17.35 -3.24 -14.48
C GLU A 119 16.83 -2.02 -13.73
N GLU A 120 15.60 -1.58 -14.03
CA GLU A 120 14.94 -0.52 -13.26
C GLU A 120 14.76 -0.92 -11.79
N LEU A 121 14.29 -2.15 -11.52
CA LEU A 121 14.12 -2.62 -10.15
C LEU A 121 15.46 -2.76 -9.42
N LYS A 122 16.51 -3.19 -10.11
CA LYS A 122 17.87 -3.29 -9.57
C LYS A 122 18.43 -1.90 -9.22
N GLU A 123 18.35 -0.95 -10.14
CA GLU A 123 18.75 0.44 -9.90
C GLU A 123 17.96 1.04 -8.74
N GLY A 124 16.64 0.80 -8.70
CA GLY A 124 15.79 1.23 -7.60
C GLY A 124 16.21 0.63 -6.26
N LEU A 125 16.61 -0.64 -6.24
CA LEU A 125 17.08 -1.32 -5.03
C LEU A 125 18.40 -0.73 -4.52
N GLU A 126 19.37 -0.52 -5.42
CA GLU A 126 20.66 0.09 -5.09
C GLU A 126 20.49 1.52 -4.55
N ALA A 127 19.62 2.32 -5.18
CA ALA A 127 19.30 3.67 -4.71
C ALA A 127 18.57 3.66 -3.36
N ALA A 128 17.63 2.74 -3.16
CA ALA A 128 16.93 2.57 -1.89
C ALA A 128 17.92 2.25 -0.75
N GLU A 129 18.87 1.34 -0.99
CA GLU A 129 19.91 1.02 -0.02
C GLU A 129 20.72 2.25 0.38
N GLN A 130 21.24 3.00 -0.60
CA GLN A 130 22.05 4.19 -0.35
C GLN A 130 21.25 5.27 0.40
N TYR A 131 19.97 5.45 0.05
CA TYR A 131 19.08 6.37 0.74
C TYR A 131 18.83 5.95 2.19
N LEU A 132 18.56 4.65 2.44
CA LEU A 132 18.33 4.13 3.79
C LEU A 132 19.60 4.17 4.67
N GLN A 133 20.79 4.18 4.07
CA GLN A 133 22.09 4.40 4.71
C GLN A 133 22.45 5.90 4.88
N GLY A 134 21.61 6.82 4.37
CA GLY A 134 21.85 8.26 4.45
C GLY A 134 22.97 8.77 3.53
N LYS A 135 23.39 7.98 2.54
CA LYS A 135 24.49 8.33 1.61
C LYS A 135 24.04 9.25 0.48
N ILE A 136 22.77 9.15 0.10
CA ILE A 136 22.17 9.97 -0.94
C ILE A 136 20.85 10.57 -0.46
N THR A 137 20.47 11.69 -1.07
CA THR A 137 19.15 12.30 -0.90
C THR A 137 18.34 12.02 -2.16
N LEU A 138 17.18 11.40 -1.98
CA LEU A 138 16.20 11.20 -3.05
C LEU A 138 15.00 12.11 -2.82
N ARG A 139 14.22 12.35 -3.87
CA ARG A 139 12.97 13.10 -3.77
C ARG A 139 12.01 12.37 -2.81
N ALA A 140 11.77 12.99 -1.67
CA ALA A 140 10.89 12.48 -0.63
C ALA A 140 9.74 13.46 -0.40
N ILE A 141 8.51 12.97 -0.42
CA ILE A 141 7.30 13.74 -0.15
C ILE A 141 6.72 13.24 1.16
N GLU A 142 6.68 14.11 2.16
CA GLU A 142 5.94 13.86 3.39
C GLU A 142 4.45 14.05 3.12
N ALA A 143 3.67 13.01 3.36
CA ALA A 143 2.23 13.08 3.33
C ALA A 143 1.68 12.84 4.74
N GLU A 144 0.77 13.72 5.16
CA GLU A 144 0.06 13.54 6.41
C GLU A 144 -0.87 12.33 6.29
N ILE A 145 -0.66 11.34 7.16
CA ILE A 145 -1.69 10.34 7.41
C ILE A 145 -2.70 11.08 8.29
N PRO A 146 -3.96 11.25 7.83
CA PRO A 146 -5.00 11.82 8.67
C PRO A 146 -4.94 11.13 10.04
N GLU A 147 -5.13 11.84 11.15
CA GLU A 147 -5.05 11.21 12.49
C GLU A 147 -6.02 10.02 12.62
N ASN A 148 -7.07 10.01 11.79
CA ASN A 148 -8.04 8.93 11.66
C ASN A 148 -7.80 7.99 10.47
N GLY A 149 -6.72 8.16 9.70
CA GLY A 149 -6.50 7.59 8.35
C GLY A 149 -5.89 6.19 8.32
N ALA A 150 -5.01 5.84 9.27
CA ALA A 150 -4.47 4.48 9.34
C ALA A 150 -5.51 3.45 9.86
N ALA A 151 -6.58 3.93 10.47
CA ALA A 151 -7.69 3.12 10.97
C ALA A 151 -9.05 3.63 10.49
N ALA A 152 -9.13 4.44 9.43
CA ALA A 152 -10.42 4.84 8.88
C ALA A 152 -11.12 3.57 8.39
N ILE A 153 -12.16 3.15 9.10
CA ILE A 153 -12.99 2.01 8.72
C ILE A 153 -14.37 2.54 8.34
N SER A 154 -14.79 2.24 7.12
CA SER A 154 -16.07 2.71 6.61
C SER A 154 -17.25 2.01 7.30
N PRO A 155 -18.44 2.61 7.38
CA PRO A 155 -19.63 1.95 7.90
C PRO A 155 -19.92 0.59 7.23
N GLU A 156 -19.64 0.49 5.94
CA GLU A 156 -19.77 -0.73 5.13
C GLU A 156 -18.74 -1.79 5.54
N GLU A 157 -17.47 -1.39 5.75
CA GLU A 157 -16.43 -2.29 6.27
C GLU A 157 -16.78 -2.81 7.68
N ILE A 158 -17.29 -1.94 8.56
CA ILE A 158 -17.72 -2.34 9.93
C ILE A 158 -18.82 -3.40 9.85
N ARG A 159 -19.81 -3.18 8.98
CA ARG A 159 -20.91 -4.12 8.75
C ARG A 159 -20.39 -5.45 8.22
N ALA A 160 -19.50 -5.42 7.23
CA ALA A 160 -18.91 -6.59 6.61
C ALA A 160 -18.12 -7.45 7.62
N ILE A 161 -17.36 -6.82 8.53
CA ILE A 161 -16.65 -7.55 9.60
C ILE A 161 -17.65 -8.32 10.47
N ARG A 162 -18.72 -7.67 10.94
CA ARG A 162 -19.71 -8.32 11.80
C ARG A 162 -20.39 -9.48 11.08
N GLU A 163 -20.77 -9.28 9.83
CA GLU A 163 -21.44 -10.29 9.02
C GLU A 163 -20.54 -11.49 8.74
N SER A 164 -19.24 -11.27 8.49
CA SER A 164 -18.26 -12.36 8.32
C SER A 164 -18.12 -13.26 9.55
N LEU A 165 -18.49 -12.76 10.74
CA LEU A 165 -18.43 -13.49 12.01
C LEU A 165 -19.79 -14.04 12.45
N ASN A 166 -20.84 -13.87 11.64
CA ASN A 166 -22.22 -14.28 11.92
C ASN A 166 -22.77 -13.77 13.26
N PHE A 167 -22.45 -12.51 13.61
CA PHE A 167 -23.00 -11.86 14.81
C PHE A 167 -24.11 -10.86 14.49
N SER A 168 -25.09 -10.76 15.39
CA SER A 168 -26.03 -9.63 15.41
C SER A 168 -25.33 -8.37 15.90
N GLN A 169 -25.86 -7.19 15.55
CA GLN A 169 -25.30 -5.89 15.99
C GLN A 169 -25.14 -5.82 17.51
N ALA A 170 -26.15 -6.30 18.27
CA ALA A 170 -26.12 -6.28 19.72
C ALA A 170 -25.06 -7.23 20.31
N VAL A 171 -24.90 -8.43 19.75
CA VAL A 171 -23.88 -9.40 20.21
C VAL A 171 -22.48 -8.87 19.93
N PHE A 172 -22.28 -8.30 18.74
CA PHE A 172 -20.99 -7.75 18.34
C PHE A 172 -20.59 -6.54 19.22
N ALA A 173 -21.51 -5.61 19.47
CA ALA A 173 -21.28 -4.46 20.35
C ALA A 173 -20.91 -4.88 21.78
N ARG A 174 -21.64 -5.86 22.35
CA ARG A 174 -21.34 -6.39 23.69
C ARG A 174 -19.95 -7.02 23.76
N LYS A 175 -19.56 -7.79 22.75
CA LYS A 175 -18.22 -8.39 22.68
C LYS A 175 -17.10 -7.36 22.50
N LEU A 176 -17.40 -6.23 21.85
CA LEU A 176 -16.50 -5.06 21.76
C LEU A 176 -16.51 -4.16 23.00
N ARG A 177 -17.31 -4.51 24.03
CA ARG A 177 -17.52 -3.69 25.24
C ARG A 177 -17.95 -2.26 24.92
N CYS A 178 -18.76 -2.08 23.88
CA CYS A 178 -19.34 -0.79 23.52
C CYS A 178 -20.88 -0.84 23.58
N SER A 179 -21.52 0.33 23.69
CA SER A 179 -22.98 0.38 23.69
C SER A 179 -23.53 0.01 22.31
N VAL A 180 -24.67 -0.69 22.29
CA VAL A 180 -25.35 -1.07 21.03
C VAL A 180 -25.67 0.18 20.19
N ARG A 181 -26.07 1.28 20.85
CA ARG A 181 -26.34 2.56 20.20
C ARG A 181 -25.09 3.15 19.54
N THR A 182 -23.95 3.09 20.21
CA THR A 182 -22.66 3.56 19.67
C THR A 182 -22.28 2.77 18.44
N TYR A 183 -22.36 1.44 18.52
CA TYR A 183 -22.04 0.55 17.40
C TYR A 183 -22.98 0.73 16.20
N GLN A 184 -24.29 0.87 16.45
CA GLN A 184 -25.27 1.21 15.41
C GLN A 184 -24.98 2.56 14.77
N GLY A 185 -24.54 3.55 15.55
CA GLY A 185 -24.10 4.84 15.04
C GLY A 185 -22.93 4.71 14.06
N TRP A 186 -22.00 3.78 14.31
CA TRP A 186 -20.88 3.50 13.40
C TRP A 186 -21.34 2.84 12.10
N GLU A 187 -22.18 1.79 12.15
CA GLU A 187 -22.71 1.13 10.94
C GLU A 187 -23.64 2.01 10.10
N GLN A 188 -24.25 3.03 10.71
CA GLN A 188 -25.10 4.02 10.03
C GLN A 188 -24.32 5.26 9.58
N GLY A 189 -23.02 5.36 9.90
CA GLY A 189 -22.19 6.52 9.59
C GLY A 189 -22.53 7.79 10.37
N LYS A 190 -23.40 7.71 11.40
CA LYS A 190 -23.77 8.85 12.26
C LYS A 190 -22.65 9.26 13.20
N THR A 191 -21.85 8.29 13.64
CA THR A 191 -20.67 8.49 14.47
C THR A 191 -19.53 7.65 13.92
N ARG A 192 -18.29 7.94 14.36
CA ARG A 192 -17.11 7.17 13.94
C ARG A 192 -16.46 6.47 15.14
N PRO A 193 -15.87 5.28 14.95
CA PRO A 193 -15.08 4.65 16.00
C PRO A 193 -13.85 5.51 16.30
N ASN A 194 -13.45 5.55 17.58
CA ASN A 194 -12.19 6.15 17.97
C ASN A 194 -11.00 5.32 17.45
N PRO A 195 -9.76 5.86 17.43
CA PRO A 195 -8.61 5.18 16.84
C PRO A 195 -8.36 3.77 17.38
N GLN A 196 -8.55 3.55 18.68
CA GLN A 196 -8.36 2.26 19.34
C GLN A 196 -9.42 1.24 18.92
N ALA A 197 -10.69 1.64 18.91
CA ALA A 197 -11.80 0.79 18.45
C ALA A 197 -11.65 0.45 16.97
N ALA A 198 -11.21 1.42 16.16
CA ALA A 198 -10.98 1.22 14.74
C ALA A 198 -9.80 0.27 14.47
N LEU A 199 -8.71 0.38 15.23
CA LEU A 199 -7.59 -0.57 15.18
C LEU A 199 -8.05 -1.98 15.55
N LEU A 200 -8.85 -2.12 16.62
CA LEU A 200 -9.35 -3.41 17.05
C LEU A 200 -10.27 -4.05 16.00
N LEU A 201 -11.16 -3.27 15.38
CA LEU A 201 -11.97 -3.72 14.24
C LEU A 201 -11.09 -4.21 13.08
N ARG A 202 -10.03 -3.48 12.73
CA ARG A 202 -9.05 -3.90 11.70
C ARG A 202 -8.31 -5.18 12.09
N MET A 203 -7.90 -5.34 13.35
CA MET A 203 -7.28 -6.57 13.84
C MET A 203 -8.21 -7.77 13.72
N VAL A 204 -9.50 -7.57 14.01
CA VAL A 204 -10.54 -8.60 13.87
C VAL A 204 -10.76 -8.96 12.40
N GLN A 205 -10.74 -7.97 11.50
CA GLN A 205 -10.79 -8.18 10.06
C GLN A 205 -9.61 -9.03 9.56
N LYS A 206 -8.38 -8.73 10.01
CA LYS A 206 -7.17 -9.49 9.64
C LYS A 206 -7.13 -10.90 10.26
N SER A 207 -7.63 -11.05 11.48
CA SER A 207 -7.65 -12.32 12.20
C SER A 207 -8.94 -12.48 12.99
N PRO A 208 -9.93 -13.22 12.45
CA PRO A 208 -11.19 -13.53 13.12
C PRO A 208 -11.02 -14.20 14.50
N LYS A 209 -9.91 -14.93 14.70
CA LYS A 209 -9.57 -15.56 15.98
C LYS A 209 -9.32 -14.55 17.10
N THR A 210 -8.85 -13.34 16.77
CA THR A 210 -8.65 -12.24 17.72
C THR A 210 -9.94 -11.90 18.46
N PHE A 211 -11.09 -11.99 17.78
CA PHE A 211 -12.38 -11.67 18.38
C PHE A 211 -12.80 -12.67 19.47
N LYS A 212 -12.45 -13.95 19.31
CA LYS A 212 -12.66 -14.96 20.37
C LYS A 212 -11.80 -14.68 21.59
N THR A 213 -10.58 -14.20 21.38
CA THR A 213 -9.65 -13.83 22.45
C THR A 213 -10.17 -12.62 23.21
N ILE A 214 -10.57 -11.56 22.51
CA ILE A 214 -11.12 -10.33 23.11
C ILE A 214 -12.40 -10.63 23.89
N ALA A 215 -13.26 -11.50 23.38
CA ALA A 215 -14.50 -11.87 24.05
C ALA A 215 -14.30 -12.78 25.29
N ALA A 216 -13.08 -13.31 25.50
CA ALA A 216 -12.73 -14.14 26.64
C ALA A 216 -11.94 -13.39 27.73
N LEU A 217 -11.45 -12.18 27.43
CA LEU A 217 -10.97 -11.21 28.42
C LEU A 217 -12.16 -10.57 29.13
#